data_AF-A0A7H4LIJ0-F1
#
_entry.id   AF-A0A7H4LIJ0-F1
#
_cell.length_a   1.000
_cell.length_b   1.000
_cell.length_c   1.000
_cell.angle_alpha   90.00
_cell.angle_beta   90.00
_cell.angle_gamma   90.00
#
_symmetry.space_group_name_H-M   'P 1'
#
loop_
_entity.id
_entity.type
_entity.pdbx_description
1 polymer ?
#
loop_
_entity_poly.entity_id
_entity_poly.type
_entity_poly.pdbx_seq_one_letter_code
_entity_poly.pdbx_strand_id
1 'polypeptide(L)'
;MLLVIIGLLPTKSAARTALLSWRWRPLWRRVPLNLTVDSCLYDGDCKCMASVSKILSSHPGPARRLDICMFSTNCKVQPKFDEWFLSPALDQLEELSFEAGRCRSLPPSALCLAPTLRRASFNSCYLP
;
A
#
# COMPACT_ATOMS: atom_id res chain seq x y z
N MET A 1 12.29 19.77 -6.74
CA MET A 1 13.11 19.31 -5.60
C MET A 1 12.27 18.79 -4.43
N LEU A 2 11.41 19.61 -3.78
CA LEU A 2 10.62 19.14 -2.61
C LEU A 2 9.65 17.98 -2.89
N LEU A 3 8.98 17.97 -4.04
CA LEU A 3 8.06 16.88 -4.43
C LEU A 3 8.77 15.52 -4.56
N VAL A 4 10.04 15.52 -4.96
CA VAL A 4 10.84 14.29 -5.10
C VAL A 4 11.16 13.71 -3.72
N ILE A 5 11.53 14.56 -2.76
CA ILE A 5 11.84 14.13 -1.39
C ILE A 5 10.57 13.59 -0.71
N ILE A 6 9.45 14.29 -0.88
CA ILE A 6 8.13 13.85 -0.39
C ILE A 6 7.74 12.50 -1.01
N GLY A 7 7.97 12.32 -2.32
CA GLY A 7 7.67 11.08 -3.04
C GLY A 7 8.62 9.92 -2.79
N LEU A 8 9.58 10.08 -1.89
CA LEU A 8 10.44 9.00 -1.41
C LEU A 8 10.18 8.67 0.06
N LEU A 9 9.40 9.49 0.78
CA LEU A 9 9.07 9.22 2.17
C LEU A 9 8.03 8.09 2.26
N PRO A 10 8.19 7.16 3.23
CA PRO A 10 7.13 6.23 3.58
C PRO A 10 5.87 7.00 4.01
N THR A 11 4.68 6.52 3.62
CA THR A 11 3.35 7.08 3.94
C THR A 11 3.12 7.47 5.41
N LYS A 12 3.80 6.81 6.36
CA LYS A 12 3.75 7.17 7.78
C LYS A 12 4.54 8.45 8.09
N SER A 13 5.79 8.52 7.64
CA SER A 13 6.67 9.69 7.80
C SER A 13 6.11 10.89 7.04
N ALA A 14 5.56 10.59 5.87
CA ALA A 14 4.79 11.48 5.03
C ALA A 14 3.63 12.19 5.75
N ALA A 15 2.69 11.42 6.29
CA ALA A 15 1.56 11.94 7.04
C ALA A 15 2.00 12.78 8.25
N ARG A 16 3.08 12.36 8.94
CA ARG A 16 3.67 13.13 10.05
C ARG A 16 4.25 14.47 9.61
N THR A 17 4.96 14.51 8.47
CA THR A 17 5.45 15.78 7.91
C THR A 17 4.32 16.71 7.45
N ALA A 18 3.19 16.15 6.98
CA ALA A 18 2.01 16.94 6.63
C ALA A 18 1.34 17.64 7.83
N LEU A 19 1.57 17.14 9.04
CA LEU A 19 1.10 17.76 10.29
C LEU A 19 1.98 18.94 10.71
N LEU A 20 3.26 18.97 10.31
CA LEU A 20 4.19 20.06 10.65
C LEU A 20 3.86 21.37 9.93
N SER A 21 3.22 21.31 8.76
CA SER A 21 2.75 22.51 8.06
C SER A 21 1.65 22.20 7.04
N TRP A 22 0.57 22.97 7.08
CA TRP A 22 -0.56 22.84 6.15
C TRP A 22 -0.17 22.97 4.67
N ARG A 23 0.95 23.66 4.37
CA ARG A 23 1.48 23.83 3.01
C ARG A 23 1.92 22.52 2.36
N TRP A 24 2.11 21.45 3.14
CA TRP A 24 2.50 20.14 2.64
C TRP A 24 1.31 19.31 2.16
N ARG A 25 0.09 19.57 2.67
CA ARG A 25 -1.10 18.81 2.28
C ARG A 25 -1.40 18.83 0.76
N PRO A 26 -1.31 19.98 0.05
CA PRO A 26 -1.48 20.02 -1.40
C PRO A 26 -0.35 19.31 -2.15
N LEU A 27 0.85 19.28 -1.58
CA LEU A 27 2.01 18.60 -2.19
C LEU A 27 1.88 17.09 -2.08
N TRP A 28 1.40 16.58 -0.94
CA TRP A 28 1.07 15.17 -0.76
C TRP A 28 0.09 14.64 -1.80
N ARG A 29 -0.91 15.44 -2.17
CA ARG A 29 -1.89 15.07 -3.22
C ARG A 29 -1.32 14.97 -4.63
N ARG A 30 -0.16 15.59 -4.89
CA ARG A 30 0.48 15.63 -6.22
C ARG A 30 1.56 14.56 -6.40
N VAL A 31 1.82 13.79 -5.36
CA VAL A 31 2.93 12.85 -5.32
C VAL A 31 2.36 11.44 -5.28
N PRO A 32 2.93 10.50 -6.04
CA PRO A 32 2.46 9.14 -6.00
C PRO A 32 2.69 8.50 -4.62
N LEU A 33 1.70 7.72 -4.17
CA LEU A 33 1.70 7.11 -2.84
C LEU A 33 2.74 5.99 -2.75
N ASN A 34 3.56 6.00 -1.70
CA ASN A 34 4.38 4.85 -1.31
C ASN A 34 3.81 4.25 -0.03
N LEU A 35 3.05 3.17 -0.17
CA LEU A 35 2.35 2.53 0.92
C LEU A 35 3.14 1.35 1.48
N THR A 36 3.44 1.38 2.78
CA THR A 36 3.95 0.22 3.51
C THR A 36 2.88 -0.23 4.51
N VAL A 37 2.40 -1.45 4.32
CA VAL A 37 1.40 -2.11 5.16
C VAL A 37 2.16 -3.10 6.04
N ASP A 38 2.22 -2.79 7.32
CA ASP A 38 2.89 -3.63 8.32
C ASP A 38 1.97 -3.74 9.54
N SER A 39 1.48 -4.96 9.84
CA SER A 39 0.56 -5.17 10.94
C SER A 39 1.22 -4.99 12.31
N CYS A 40 2.54 -5.16 12.43
CA CYS A 40 3.29 -4.91 13.67
C CYS A 40 3.28 -3.43 14.07
N LEU A 41 2.95 -2.52 13.15
CA LEU A 41 2.81 -1.09 13.42
C LEU A 41 1.42 -0.70 13.96
N TYR A 42 0.49 -1.64 14.06
CA TYR A 42 -0.89 -1.42 14.46
C TYR A 42 -1.29 -2.32 15.63
N ASP A 43 -2.24 -1.84 16.42
CA ASP A 43 -2.90 -2.59 17.51
C ASP A 43 -3.92 -3.61 16.93
N GLY A 44 -3.44 -4.48 16.04
CA GLY A 44 -4.19 -5.56 15.37
C GLY A 44 -4.45 -5.36 13.86
N ASP A 45 -4.48 -6.48 13.14
CA ASP A 45 -4.63 -6.55 11.68
C ASP A 45 -5.87 -5.83 11.14
N CYS A 46 -7.01 -5.93 11.83
CA CYS A 46 -8.27 -5.29 11.39
C CYS A 46 -8.14 -3.76 11.32
N LYS A 47 -7.42 -3.14 12.25
CA LYS A 47 -7.19 -1.68 12.28
C LYS A 47 -6.22 -1.26 11.17
N CYS A 48 -5.21 -2.09 10.91
CA CYS A 48 -4.28 -1.89 9.80
C CYS A 48 -5.04 -1.90 8.47
N MET A 49 -5.85 -2.94 8.20
CA MET A 49 -6.65 -3.07 7.00
C MET A 49 -7.60 -1.89 6.79
N ALA A 50 -8.34 -1.50 7.83
CA ALA A 50 -9.27 -0.36 7.75
C ALA A 50 -8.54 0.96 7.41
N SER A 51 -7.34 1.14 7.94
CA SER A 51 -6.51 2.31 7.65
C SER A 51 -6.04 2.31 6.19
N VAL A 52 -5.61 1.15 5.67
CA VAL A 52 -5.19 1.00 4.27
C VAL A 52 -6.35 1.26 3.32
N SER A 53 -7.52 0.65 3.54
CA SER A 53 -8.72 0.92 2.74
C SER A 53 -9.09 2.41 2.73
N LYS A 54 -8.97 3.08 3.89
CA LYS A 54 -9.22 4.52 4.00
C LYS A 54 -8.18 5.34 3.23
N ILE A 55 -6.91 4.94 3.25
CA ILE A 55 -5.85 5.63 2.49
C ILE A 55 -6.10 5.47 0.98
N LEU A 56 -6.35 4.25 0.50
CA LEU A 56 -6.61 3.97 -0.91
C LEU A 56 -7.84 4.72 -1.44
N SER A 57 -8.90 4.85 -0.62
CA SER A 57 -10.11 5.58 -1.01
C SER A 57 -10.00 7.10 -0.88
N SER A 58 -9.15 7.63 0.00
CA SER A 58 -9.03 9.08 0.24
C SER A 58 -7.88 9.74 -0.51
N HIS A 59 -6.93 8.97 -1.02
CA HIS A 59 -5.79 9.49 -1.75
C HIS A 59 -6.17 9.77 -3.21
N PRO A 60 -6.04 11.02 -3.69
CA PRO A 60 -6.48 11.38 -5.05
C PRO A 60 -5.46 11.01 -6.14
N GLY A 61 -4.23 10.68 -5.77
CA GLY A 61 -3.16 10.34 -6.70
C GLY A 61 -2.87 8.83 -6.74
N PRO A 62 -2.28 8.33 -7.83
CA PRO A 62 -1.92 6.92 -7.95
C PRO A 62 -0.83 6.54 -6.94
N ALA A 63 -0.77 5.27 -6.56
CA ALA A 63 0.31 4.68 -5.80
C ALA A 63 1.39 4.20 -6.75
N ARG A 64 2.65 4.42 -6.37
CA ARG A 64 3.82 3.96 -7.10
C ARG A 64 4.42 2.71 -6.47
N ARG A 65 4.43 2.64 -5.13
CA ARG A 65 4.96 1.50 -4.39
C ARG A 65 3.97 1.00 -3.35
N LEU A 66 3.79 -0.31 -3.30
CA LEU A 66 3.00 -1.03 -2.31
C LEU A 66 3.87 -2.14 -1.73
N ASP A 67 4.13 -2.04 -0.44
CA ASP A 67 4.94 -2.98 0.31
C ASP A 67 4.07 -3.56 1.42
N ILE A 68 3.79 -4.85 1.36
CA ILE A 68 2.88 -5.54 2.28
C ILE A 68 3.72 -6.54 3.07
N CYS A 69 4.02 -6.19 4.32
CA CYS A 69 4.76 -6.98 5.28
C CYS A 69 3.80 -7.53 6.34
N MET A 70 3.81 -8.86 6.53
CA MET A 70 3.15 -9.60 7.61
C MET A 70 1.73 -9.15 8.04
N PHE A 71 0.72 -10.00 7.76
CA PHE A 71 -0.50 -10.08 8.57
C PHE A 71 -0.38 -11.25 9.55
N SER A 72 -0.77 -11.04 10.81
CA SER A 72 -0.74 -12.06 11.86
C SER A 72 -2.00 -12.95 11.89
N THR A 73 -3.06 -12.58 11.17
CA THR A 73 -4.40 -13.11 11.43
C THR A 73 -4.93 -14.14 10.43
N ASN A 74 -5.75 -15.02 11.02
CA ASN A 74 -6.44 -16.16 10.44
C ASN A 74 -7.48 -15.72 9.39
N CYS A 75 -7.14 -15.84 8.09
CA CYS A 75 -7.94 -16.00 6.85
C CYS A 75 -9.27 -15.25 6.60
N LYS A 76 -9.90 -14.56 7.55
CA LYS A 76 -11.21 -13.87 7.36
C LYS A 76 -11.12 -12.54 6.60
N VAL A 77 -9.92 -12.15 6.20
CA VAL A 77 -9.59 -10.81 5.70
C VAL A 77 -9.36 -10.79 4.18
N GLN A 78 -9.32 -11.95 3.53
CA GLN A 78 -9.11 -12.11 2.08
C GLN A 78 -10.02 -11.26 1.19
N PRO A 79 -11.35 -11.12 1.44
CA PRO A 79 -12.23 -10.39 0.53
C PRO A 79 -11.86 -8.91 0.40
N LYS A 80 -11.44 -8.28 1.51
CA LYS A 80 -10.98 -6.88 1.51
C LYS A 80 -9.61 -6.72 0.88
N PHE A 81 -8.83 -7.78 0.83
CA PHE A 81 -7.50 -7.77 0.21
C PHE A 81 -7.63 -7.70 -1.32
N ASP A 82 -8.56 -8.47 -1.90
CA ASP A 82 -8.85 -8.45 -3.35
C ASP A 82 -9.34 -7.07 -3.81
N GLU A 83 -10.21 -6.43 -3.03
CA GLU A 83 -10.73 -5.09 -3.31
C GLU A 83 -9.63 -4.02 -3.43
N TRP A 84 -8.51 -4.19 -2.74
CA TRP A 84 -7.41 -3.23 -2.82
C TRP A 84 -6.77 -3.23 -4.21
N PHE A 85 -6.54 -4.40 -4.79
CA PHE A 85 -5.94 -4.57 -6.12
C PHE A 85 -6.87 -4.12 -7.26
N LEU A 86 -8.16 -3.94 -6.97
CA LEU A 86 -9.14 -3.35 -7.89
C LEU A 86 -9.27 -1.83 -7.72
N SER A 87 -8.56 -1.23 -6.77
CA SER A 87 -8.63 0.21 -6.54
C SER A 87 -7.89 0.98 -7.64
N PRO A 88 -8.51 2.03 -8.23
CA PRO A 88 -7.84 2.91 -9.20
C PRO A 88 -6.58 3.57 -8.63
N ALA A 89 -6.48 3.65 -7.30
CA ALA A 89 -5.29 4.14 -6.63
C ALA A 89 -4.06 3.26 -6.91
N LEU A 90 -4.20 2.01 -7.36
CA LEU A 90 -3.08 1.12 -7.67
C LEU A 90 -2.80 0.97 -9.18
N ASP A 91 -3.55 1.62 -10.07
CA ASP A 91 -3.43 1.41 -11.51
C ASP A 91 -2.03 1.68 -12.07
N GLN A 92 -1.28 2.62 -11.48
CA GLN A 92 0.09 2.98 -11.89
C GLN A 92 1.16 2.43 -10.95
N LEU A 93 0.88 1.31 -10.28
CA LEU A 93 1.82 0.70 -9.35
C LEU A 93 3.06 0.18 -10.10
N GLU A 94 4.23 0.72 -9.76
CA GLU A 94 5.50 0.31 -10.34
C GLU A 94 6.20 -0.77 -9.49
N GLU A 95 6.00 -0.75 -8.17
CA GLU A 95 6.69 -1.63 -7.24
C GLU A 95 5.70 -2.31 -6.30
N LEU A 96 5.66 -3.65 -6.34
CA LEU A 96 4.88 -4.49 -5.45
C LEU A 96 5.84 -5.39 -4.67
N SER A 97 5.81 -5.28 -3.36
CA SER A 97 6.46 -6.22 -2.46
C SER A 97 5.39 -6.85 -1.61
N PHE A 98 5.36 -8.17 -1.58
CA PHE A 98 4.41 -8.93 -0.80
C PHE A 98 5.15 -10.04 -0.07
N GLU A 99 5.21 -9.90 1.24
CA GLU A 99 5.77 -10.87 2.15
C GLU A 99 4.62 -11.62 2.83
N ALA A 100 4.34 -12.79 2.31
CA ALA A 100 3.41 -13.73 2.90
C ALA A 100 4.00 -14.27 4.20
N GLY A 101 3.62 -13.71 5.34
CA GLY A 101 3.79 -14.37 6.62
C GLY A 101 2.99 -15.69 6.64
N ARG A 102 1.76 -15.64 7.17
CA ARG A 102 0.81 -16.77 7.12
C ARG A 102 -0.26 -16.64 6.02
N CYS A 103 -0.28 -15.52 5.27
CA CYS A 103 -1.17 -15.34 4.12
C CYS A 103 -0.67 -16.17 2.95
N ARG A 104 -1.38 -17.23 2.59
CA ARG A 104 -0.82 -18.27 1.71
C ARG A 104 -0.85 -17.92 0.23
N SER A 105 -1.64 -16.96 -0.23
CA SER A 105 -1.74 -16.67 -1.66
C SER A 105 -1.92 -15.19 -1.95
N LEU A 106 -1.27 -14.75 -3.03
CA LEU A 106 -1.64 -13.51 -3.71
C LEU A 106 -2.98 -13.72 -4.40
N PRO A 107 -3.89 -12.75 -4.32
CA PRO A 107 -5.15 -12.87 -4.99
C PRO A 107 -4.97 -12.72 -6.51
N PRO A 108 -5.83 -13.36 -7.32
CA PRO A 108 -5.78 -13.23 -8.78
C PRO A 108 -5.86 -11.77 -9.24
N SER A 109 -6.58 -10.93 -8.50
CA SER A 109 -6.71 -9.49 -8.73
C SER A 109 -5.38 -8.75 -8.76
N ALA A 110 -4.34 -9.26 -8.07
CA ALA A 110 -3.00 -8.66 -8.11
C ALA A 110 -2.37 -8.74 -9.50
N LEU A 111 -2.80 -9.69 -10.34
CA LEU A 111 -2.35 -9.80 -11.73
C LEU A 111 -2.84 -8.63 -12.59
N CYS A 112 -3.90 -7.93 -12.20
CA CYS A 112 -4.35 -6.72 -12.89
C CYS A 112 -3.30 -5.60 -12.87
N LEU A 113 -2.36 -5.63 -11.91
CA LEU A 113 -1.27 -4.66 -11.79
C LEU A 113 -0.04 -5.01 -12.64
N ALA A 114 -0.01 -6.18 -13.26
CA ALA A 114 1.11 -6.65 -14.08
C ALA A 114 1.56 -5.69 -15.21
N PRO A 115 0.67 -4.98 -15.95
CA PRO A 115 1.11 -4.15 -17.07
C PRO A 115 1.86 -2.87 -16.65
N THR A 116 1.71 -2.40 -15.41
CA THR A 116 2.39 -1.20 -14.89
C THR A 116 3.55 -1.53 -13.93
N LEU A 117 3.58 -2.77 -13.43
CA LEU A 117 4.60 -3.29 -12.54
C LEU A 117 5.98 -3.38 -13.20
N ARG A 118 6.97 -2.74 -12.57
CA ARG A 118 8.40 -2.84 -12.92
C ARG A 118 9.18 -3.74 -11.98
N ARG A 119 8.76 -3.85 -10.73
CA ARG A 119 9.43 -4.66 -9.70
C ARG A 119 8.38 -5.38 -8.85
N ALA A 120 8.38 -6.70 -8.92
CA ALA A 120 7.58 -7.54 -8.03
C ALA A 120 8.52 -8.38 -7.15
N SER A 121 8.29 -8.38 -5.83
CA SER A 121 8.98 -9.24 -4.87
C SER A 121 7.96 -10.03 -4.08
N PHE A 122 8.07 -11.36 -4.12
CA PHE A 122 7.16 -12.26 -3.44
C PHE A 122 7.97 -13.15 -2.50
N ASN A 123 7.81 -12.95 -1.19
CA ASN A 123 8.53 -13.70 -0.17
C ASN A 123 7.54 -14.61 0.57
N SER A 124 7.85 -15.90 0.65
CA SER A 124 7.07 -16.90 1.41
C SER A 124 5.62 -17.11 0.92
N CYS A 125 5.33 -16.81 -0.36
CA CYS A 125 3.99 -16.88 -0.97
C CYS A 125 3.83 -18.15 -1.81
N TYR A 126 2.60 -18.69 -1.90
CA TYR A 126 2.22 -19.59 -3.00
C TYR A 126 1.64 -18.75 -4.13
N LEU A 127 2.29 -18.79 -5.29
CA LEU A 127 1.73 -18.26 -6.54
C LEU A 127 0.70 -19.28 -7.06
N PRO A 128 -0.45 -18.82 -7.62
CA PRO A 128 -1.38 -19.71 -8.30
C PRO A 128 -0.76 -20.36 -9.55
#